data_AF-A0A847YK56-F1
#
_entry.id   AF-A0A847YK56-F1
#
_cell.length_a   1.000
_cell.length_b   1.000
_cell.length_c   1.000
_cell.angle_alpha   90.00
_cell.angle_beta   90.00
_cell.angle_gamma   90.00
#
_symmetry.space_group_name_H-M   'P 1'
#
loop_
_entity.id
_entity.type
_entity.pdbx_description
1 polymer ?
#
loop_
_entity_poly.entity_id
_entity_poly.type
_entity_poly.pdbx_seq_one_letter_code
_entity_poly.pdbx_strand_id
1 'polypeptide(L)'
;MSQRIVSLPYGKEEVAVAIPENQLIGVYSPQDIAPVADIKTEVRRALANPIASPSLRELVKGKRNVVLVADDNTRLTPTDQLIPILLDECNAAGVADEQITVIIALGTHRFMTDEEILAKFGEETVRRVQIKNHPYKDMAALVDLGATDNGGRIFINKDVVEADFKIGIGSIVPHHIPGYAGGAKIVQPGVSGEDTTAYTHLLSVRAPRSYLGVLENPVRADLDLMARKVGLNTILNTVLNRHGEVVEAFFGDVEQAFRVGVKRAAQVYEVAIPEEADIVLSSSHPCDIEFWQAHKTLYPSDLAVKAGGIIIIVTPCYEGVAKTHCDILDVTSHSSEHIRNMVSAGQLHDEVAAALAIAWAQVKERETVFIVSDGICAEEATKLGFRHFASAQAAMDAAIAETGPAARITVLTHAPDMLPVIRK
;
A
#
# COMPACT_ATOMS: atom_id res chain seq x y z
N MET A 1 -32.66 24.10 1.77
CA MET A 1 -31.59 23.77 2.75
C MET A 1 -30.28 24.27 2.16
N SER A 2 -29.36 24.84 2.93
CA SER A 2 -28.05 25.22 2.39
C SER A 2 -27.31 23.97 1.93
N GLN A 3 -26.63 24.08 0.79
CA GLN A 3 -25.76 23.03 0.26
C GLN A 3 -24.32 23.52 0.34
N ARG A 4 -23.41 22.62 0.70
CA ARG A 4 -21.97 22.83 0.61
C ARG A 4 -21.44 22.02 -0.57
N ILE A 5 -20.68 22.68 -1.44
CA ILE A 5 -19.94 22.00 -2.51
C ILE A 5 -18.62 21.51 -1.92
N VAL A 6 -18.37 20.21 -2.05
CA VAL A 6 -17.12 19.56 -1.66
C VAL A 6 -16.40 19.09 -2.91
N SER A 7 -15.09 19.33 -2.98
CA SER A 7 -14.23 18.88 -4.09
C SER A 7 -13.40 17.67 -3.65
N LEU A 8 -13.26 16.69 -4.54
CA LEU A 8 -12.53 15.44 -4.32
C LEU A 8 -11.52 15.22 -5.46
N PRO A 9 -10.27 14.83 -5.18
CA PRO A 9 -9.34 14.42 -6.23
C PRO A 9 -9.89 13.27 -7.06
N TYR A 10 -9.64 13.29 -8.37
CA TYR A 10 -10.04 12.27 -9.32
C TYR A 10 -9.01 12.19 -10.46
N GLY A 11 -7.98 11.35 -10.29
CA GLY A 11 -6.83 11.33 -11.19
C GLY A 11 -6.08 12.66 -11.17
N LYS A 12 -6.07 13.37 -12.31
CA LYS A 12 -5.48 14.71 -12.44
C LYS A 12 -6.49 15.85 -12.30
N GLU A 13 -7.76 15.52 -12.10
CA GLU A 13 -8.87 16.45 -12.00
C GLU A 13 -9.47 16.43 -10.59
N GLU A 14 -10.51 17.23 -10.38
CA GLU A 14 -11.34 17.17 -9.18
C GLU A 14 -12.81 17.01 -9.56
N VAL A 15 -13.56 16.28 -8.72
CA VAL A 15 -15.00 16.12 -8.84
C VAL A 15 -15.69 16.87 -7.71
N ALA A 16 -16.65 17.72 -8.06
CA ALA A 16 -17.46 18.49 -7.12
C ALA A 16 -18.79 17.79 -6.81
N VAL A 17 -19.17 17.74 -5.53
CA VAL A 17 -20.43 17.17 -5.05
C VAL A 17 -21.10 18.15 -4.08
N ALA A 18 -22.36 18.49 -4.33
CA ALA A 18 -23.20 19.27 -3.44
C ALA A 18 -23.83 18.37 -2.36
N ILE A 19 -23.57 18.70 -1.10
CA ILE A 19 -24.04 17.96 0.07
C ILE A 19 -24.85 18.91 0.97
N PRO A 20 -26.03 18.51 1.50
CA PRO A 20 -26.76 19.31 2.49
C PRO A 20 -25.89 19.59 3.72
N GLU A 21 -25.73 20.87 4.07
CA GLU A 21 -24.77 21.28 5.10
C GLU A 21 -25.08 20.70 6.48
N ASN A 22 -26.37 20.49 6.79
CA ASN A 22 -26.82 19.88 8.03
C ASN A 22 -26.59 18.36 8.11
N GLN A 23 -26.33 17.70 6.98
CA GLN A 23 -26.04 16.26 6.91
C GLN A 23 -24.53 15.98 6.95
N LEU A 24 -23.70 16.95 6.56
CA LEU A 24 -22.24 16.79 6.52
C LEU A 24 -21.64 16.80 7.94
N ILE A 25 -20.98 15.71 8.31
CA ILE A 25 -20.12 15.61 9.49
C ILE A 25 -18.83 16.39 9.25
N GLY A 26 -18.16 16.13 8.13
CA GLY A 26 -16.90 16.77 7.78
C GLY A 26 -16.29 16.26 6.48
N VAL A 27 -15.24 16.97 6.05
CA VAL A 27 -14.38 16.61 4.91
C VAL A 27 -12.99 16.37 5.46
N TYR A 28 -12.44 15.19 5.22
CA TYR A 28 -11.24 14.71 5.88
C TYR A 28 -10.15 14.35 4.86
N SER A 29 -8.92 14.67 5.23
CA SER A 29 -7.68 14.40 4.51
C SER A 29 -6.60 14.05 5.53
N PRO A 30 -5.52 13.35 5.14
CA PRO A 30 -4.32 13.29 5.95
C PRO A 30 -3.85 14.70 6.35
N GLN A 31 -3.22 14.79 7.52
CA GLN A 31 -2.74 16.03 8.11
C GLN A 31 -1.72 16.70 7.20
N ASP A 32 -1.79 18.03 7.16
CA ASP A 32 -0.87 18.85 6.38
C ASP A 32 0.41 19.10 7.19
N ILE A 33 1.29 18.10 7.22
CA ILE A 33 2.58 18.20 7.89
C ILE A 33 3.61 18.75 6.90
N ALA A 34 4.32 19.80 7.31
CA ALA A 34 5.35 20.43 6.50
C ALA A 34 6.47 19.43 6.16
N PRO A 35 6.95 19.43 4.90
CA PRO A 35 8.06 18.59 4.50
C PRO A 35 9.39 19.09 5.05
N VAL A 36 10.42 18.25 4.96
CA VAL A 36 11.80 18.69 5.22
C VAL A 36 12.27 19.67 4.16
N ALA A 37 13.10 20.64 4.56
CA ALA A 37 13.61 21.66 3.64
C ALA A 37 14.57 21.11 2.58
N ASP A 38 15.31 20.05 2.91
CA ASP A 38 16.25 19.38 2.01
C ASP A 38 16.33 17.88 2.33
N ILE A 39 15.88 17.06 1.38
CA ILE A 39 15.86 15.59 1.51
C ILE A 39 17.27 15.06 1.73
N LYS A 40 18.28 15.64 1.08
CA LYS A 40 19.66 15.18 1.20
C LYS A 40 20.21 15.33 2.61
N THR A 41 19.95 16.46 3.24
CA THR A 41 20.31 16.74 4.63
C THR A 41 19.56 15.82 5.58
N GLU A 42 18.27 15.59 5.35
CA GLU A 42 17.44 14.71 6.17
C GLU A 42 17.91 13.23 6.12
N VAL A 43 18.21 12.71 4.94
CA VAL A 43 18.74 11.34 4.80
C VAL A 43 20.11 11.20 5.49
N ARG A 44 20.99 12.19 5.35
CA ARG A 44 22.27 12.20 6.07
C ARG A 44 22.09 12.25 7.58
N ARG A 45 21.12 13.02 8.07
CA ARG A 45 20.75 13.02 9.50
C ARG A 45 20.32 11.63 9.95
N ALA A 46 19.44 10.96 9.20
CA ALA A 46 19.00 9.61 9.52
C ALA A 46 20.15 8.60 9.55
N LEU A 47 21.03 8.62 8.53
CA LEU A 47 22.20 7.74 8.43
C LEU A 47 23.23 7.97 9.55
N ALA A 48 23.38 9.22 10.01
CA ALA A 48 24.25 9.57 11.13
C ALA A 48 23.68 9.20 12.50
N ASN A 49 22.38 8.91 12.59
CA ASN A 49 21.67 8.58 13.83
C ASN A 49 20.87 7.27 13.68
N PRO A 50 21.56 6.12 13.47
CA PRO A 50 20.88 4.86 13.22
C PRO A 50 20.05 4.40 14.41
N ILE A 51 18.83 3.93 14.14
CA ILE A 51 17.91 3.42 15.16
C ILE A 51 18.22 1.95 15.40
N ALA A 52 18.74 1.63 16.59
CA ALA A 52 19.04 0.27 17.04
C ALA A 52 19.91 -0.55 16.06
N SER A 53 20.83 0.11 15.35
CA SER A 53 21.72 -0.52 14.37
C SER A 53 23.07 0.20 14.34
N PRO A 54 24.17 -0.45 13.92
CA PRO A 54 25.40 0.25 13.56
C PRO A 54 25.20 1.23 12.39
N SER A 55 26.19 2.09 12.14
CA SER A 55 26.16 2.97 10.97
C SER A 55 26.24 2.16 9.66
N LEU A 56 25.73 2.73 8.56
CA LEU A 56 25.80 2.08 7.25
C LEU A 56 27.25 1.71 6.87
N ARG A 57 28.20 2.62 7.13
CA ARG A 57 29.63 2.41 6.83
C ARG A 57 30.21 1.20 7.57
N GLU A 58 29.80 0.98 8.81
CA GLU A 58 30.23 -0.20 9.58
C GLU A 58 29.60 -1.48 9.03
N LEU A 59 28.32 -1.43 8.66
CA LEU A 59 27.58 -2.59 8.13
C LEU A 59 28.12 -3.07 6.78
N VAL A 60 28.52 -2.16 5.90
CA VAL A 60 29.00 -2.47 4.55
C VAL A 60 30.52 -2.70 4.47
N LYS A 61 31.26 -2.46 5.55
CA LYS A 61 32.72 -2.60 5.56
C LYS A 61 33.14 -4.02 5.21
N GLY A 62 33.95 -4.15 4.15
CA GLY A 62 34.49 -5.43 3.68
C GLY A 62 33.48 -6.34 2.95
N LYS A 63 32.26 -5.85 2.70
CA LYS A 63 31.25 -6.52 1.89
C LYS A 63 31.59 -6.40 0.40
N ARG A 64 31.20 -7.39 -0.39
CA ARG A 64 31.51 -7.44 -1.84
C ARG A 64 30.30 -7.60 -2.73
N ASN A 65 29.16 -7.98 -2.15
CA ASN A 65 27.87 -8.05 -2.81
C ASN A 65 26.83 -7.34 -1.92
N VAL A 66 26.44 -6.11 -2.31
CA VAL A 66 25.48 -5.29 -1.59
C VAL A 66 24.19 -5.18 -2.41
N VAL A 67 23.06 -5.45 -1.80
CA VAL A 67 21.75 -5.33 -2.46
C VAL A 67 20.89 -4.25 -1.79
N LEU A 68 20.44 -3.29 -2.60
CA LEU A 68 19.42 -2.32 -2.22
C LEU A 68 18.07 -2.84 -2.73
N VAL A 69 17.13 -3.14 -1.83
CA VAL A 69 15.77 -3.52 -2.23
C VAL A 69 14.89 -2.28 -2.15
N ALA A 70 14.34 -1.81 -3.27
CA ALA A 70 13.58 -0.57 -3.35
C ALA A 70 12.20 -0.80 -3.96
N ASP A 71 11.19 -0.05 -3.51
CA ASP A 71 9.83 -0.18 -4.02
C ASP A 71 9.67 0.30 -5.48
N ASP A 72 8.58 -0.16 -6.11
CA ASP A 72 8.28 0.08 -7.52
C ASP A 72 7.60 1.43 -7.79
N ASN A 73 7.20 1.67 -9.04
CA ASN A 73 6.52 2.89 -9.48
C ASN A 73 5.09 3.06 -8.93
N THR A 74 4.52 2.05 -8.24
CA THR A 74 3.22 2.18 -7.55
C THR A 74 3.36 2.82 -6.16
N ARG A 75 4.58 3.24 -5.80
CA ARG A 75 4.91 3.92 -4.55
C ARG A 75 5.55 5.27 -4.81
N LEU A 76 5.19 6.25 -3.98
CA LEU A 76 5.67 7.63 -4.06
C LEU A 76 7.05 7.84 -3.41
N THR A 77 7.72 6.79 -2.92
CA THR A 77 9.05 6.91 -2.33
C THR A 77 10.01 7.58 -3.33
N PRO A 78 10.71 8.67 -2.95
CA PRO A 78 11.59 9.44 -3.84
C PRO A 78 12.95 8.75 -4.01
N THR A 79 12.95 7.53 -4.55
CA THR A 79 14.12 6.66 -4.67
C THR A 79 15.27 7.29 -5.44
N ASP A 80 14.95 8.12 -6.43
CA ASP A 80 15.89 8.94 -7.20
C ASP A 80 16.71 9.91 -6.34
N GLN A 81 16.15 10.36 -5.21
CA GLN A 81 16.83 11.25 -4.27
C GLN A 81 17.47 10.49 -3.10
N LEU A 82 16.94 9.33 -2.73
CA LEU A 82 17.44 8.53 -1.60
C LEU A 82 18.66 7.68 -1.98
N ILE A 83 18.60 6.96 -3.11
CA ILE A 83 19.59 5.94 -3.47
C ILE A 83 20.97 6.53 -3.76
N PRO A 84 21.13 7.65 -4.50
CA PRO A 84 22.44 8.26 -4.72
C PRO A 84 23.21 8.52 -3.42
N ILE A 85 22.52 8.94 -2.36
CA ILE A 85 23.11 9.20 -1.04
C ILE A 85 23.61 7.90 -0.40
N LEU A 86 22.84 6.80 -0.53
CA LEU A 86 23.26 5.49 -0.06
C LEU A 86 24.46 4.96 -0.84
N LEU A 87 24.50 5.15 -2.16
CA LEU A 87 25.63 4.76 -3.00
C LEU A 87 26.90 5.51 -2.57
N ASP A 88 26.82 6.83 -2.35
CA ASP A 88 27.94 7.64 -1.86
C ASP A 88 28.48 7.13 -0.50
N GLU A 89 27.59 6.77 0.42
CA GLU A 89 27.97 6.24 1.74
C GLU A 89 28.58 4.83 1.65
N CYS A 90 28.08 3.98 0.76
CA CYS A 90 28.68 2.68 0.46
C CYS A 90 30.08 2.81 -0.15
N ASN A 91 30.25 3.71 -1.13
CA ASN A 91 31.56 3.97 -1.75
C ASN A 91 32.56 4.53 -0.75
N ALA A 92 32.13 5.44 0.13
CA ALA A 92 32.98 5.98 1.20
C ALA A 92 33.47 4.89 2.17
N ALA A 93 32.75 3.77 2.28
CA ALA A 93 33.14 2.59 3.05
C ALA A 93 33.92 1.53 2.24
N GLY A 94 34.20 1.80 0.96
CA GLY A 94 35.02 0.97 0.08
C GLY A 94 34.26 -0.07 -0.75
N VAL A 95 32.93 0.03 -0.86
CA VAL A 95 32.13 -0.80 -1.76
C VAL A 95 31.96 -0.07 -3.09
N ALA A 96 32.52 -0.60 -4.17
CA ALA A 96 32.41 0.01 -5.50
C ALA A 96 30.98 -0.12 -6.07
N ASP A 97 30.59 0.76 -6.98
CA ASP A 97 29.24 0.76 -7.57
C ASP A 97 28.93 -0.57 -8.27
N GLU A 98 29.92 -1.22 -8.91
CA GLU A 98 29.74 -2.52 -9.57
C GLU A 98 29.45 -3.67 -8.60
N GLN A 99 29.65 -3.44 -7.30
CA GLN A 99 29.37 -4.39 -6.21
C GLN A 99 27.98 -4.17 -5.58
N ILE A 100 27.23 -3.18 -6.09
CA ILE A 100 25.91 -2.80 -5.60
C ILE A 100 24.88 -3.11 -6.70
N THR A 101 23.82 -3.80 -6.32
CA THR A 101 22.66 -4.04 -7.21
C THR A 101 21.39 -3.53 -6.54
N VAL A 102 20.54 -2.86 -7.30
CA VAL A 102 19.18 -2.51 -6.89
C VAL A 102 18.22 -3.59 -7.37
N ILE A 103 17.44 -4.17 -6.46
CA ILE A 103 16.34 -5.08 -6.79
C ILE A 103 15.02 -4.34 -6.56
N ILE A 104 14.22 -4.24 -7.62
CA ILE A 104 12.90 -3.61 -7.57
C ILE A 104 11.92 -4.58 -6.91
N ALA A 105 11.33 -4.17 -5.80
CA ALA A 105 10.36 -4.91 -5.01
C ALA A 105 8.94 -4.82 -5.62
N LEU A 106 8.72 -5.58 -6.70
CA LEU A 106 7.45 -5.62 -7.44
C LEU A 106 6.33 -6.35 -6.69
N GLY A 107 6.65 -7.26 -5.76
CA GLY A 107 5.70 -8.28 -5.34
C GLY A 107 5.19 -9.06 -6.54
N THR A 108 3.87 -9.09 -6.75
CA THR A 108 3.23 -9.75 -7.89
C THR A 108 2.91 -8.81 -9.06
N HIS A 109 3.37 -7.55 -9.02
CA HIS A 109 3.15 -6.61 -10.11
C HIS A 109 3.93 -7.00 -11.38
N ARG A 110 3.53 -6.44 -12.52
CA ARG A 110 4.29 -6.54 -13.77
C ARG A 110 5.67 -5.90 -13.64
N PHE A 111 6.57 -6.27 -14.54
CA PHE A 111 7.85 -5.60 -14.66
C PHE A 111 7.67 -4.12 -15.02
N MET A 112 8.53 -3.29 -14.43
CA MET A 112 8.69 -1.91 -14.85
C MET A 112 9.47 -1.85 -16.16
N THR A 113 9.05 -0.94 -17.04
CA THR A 113 9.79 -0.63 -18.28
C THR A 113 11.04 0.19 -17.98
N ASP A 114 11.98 0.27 -18.92
CA ASP A 114 13.19 1.09 -18.77
C ASP A 114 12.86 2.58 -18.52
N GLU A 115 11.80 3.09 -19.14
CA GLU A 115 11.31 4.47 -18.93
C GLU A 115 10.78 4.66 -17.51
N GLU A 116 10.02 3.69 -16.98
CA GLU A 116 9.51 3.73 -15.60
C GLU A 116 10.65 3.59 -14.58
N ILE A 117 11.65 2.76 -14.87
CA ILE A 117 12.86 2.61 -14.05
C ILE A 117 13.63 3.94 -14.03
N LEU A 118 13.87 4.55 -15.19
CA LEU A 118 14.55 5.84 -15.27
C LEU A 118 13.80 6.93 -14.51
N ALA A 119 12.47 6.99 -14.63
CA ALA A 119 11.64 7.95 -13.92
C ALA A 119 11.67 7.76 -12.39
N LYS A 120 11.64 6.50 -11.91
CA LYS A 120 11.61 6.17 -10.48
C LYS A 120 12.98 6.30 -9.80
N PHE A 121 14.06 5.88 -10.47
CA PHE A 121 15.39 5.76 -9.89
C PHE A 121 16.34 6.90 -10.28
N GLY A 122 15.99 7.67 -11.31
CA GLY A 122 16.79 8.79 -11.81
C GLY A 122 18.00 8.36 -12.63
N GLU A 123 18.49 9.27 -13.48
CA GLU A 123 19.62 9.02 -14.39
C GLU A 123 20.89 8.66 -13.62
N GLU A 124 21.15 9.31 -12.48
CA GLU A 124 22.35 9.07 -11.67
C GLU A 124 22.43 7.62 -11.21
N THR A 125 21.36 7.10 -10.60
CA THR A 125 21.33 5.71 -10.10
C THR A 125 21.46 4.71 -11.23
N VAL A 126 20.68 4.89 -12.30
CA VAL A 126 20.66 3.97 -13.46
C VAL A 126 22.04 3.88 -14.14
N ARG A 127 22.82 4.97 -14.13
CA ARG A 127 24.17 4.99 -14.71
C ARG A 127 25.23 4.35 -13.81
N ARG A 128 25.03 4.36 -12.50
CA ARG A 128 26.01 3.88 -11.52
C ARG A 128 25.90 2.39 -11.28
N VAL A 129 24.69 1.87 -11.12
CA VAL A 129 24.46 0.50 -10.63
C VAL A 129 23.47 -0.27 -11.50
N GLN A 130 23.53 -1.61 -11.44
CA GLN A 130 22.51 -2.45 -12.06
C GLN A 130 21.19 -2.35 -11.28
N ILE A 131 20.09 -2.21 -12.01
CA ILE A 131 18.72 -2.25 -11.45
C ILE A 131 17.98 -3.41 -12.11
N LYS A 132 17.39 -4.30 -11.31
CA LYS A 132 16.70 -5.50 -11.81
C LYS A 132 15.26 -5.57 -11.30
N ASN A 133 14.35 -5.91 -12.20
CA ASN A 133 12.99 -6.34 -11.83
C ASN A 133 13.03 -7.68 -11.08
N HIS A 134 12.19 -7.83 -10.05
CA HIS A 134 12.03 -9.10 -9.33
C HIS A 134 11.13 -10.09 -10.12
N PRO A 135 11.65 -11.27 -10.53
CA PRO A 135 10.87 -12.23 -11.31
C PRO A 135 10.07 -13.20 -10.42
N TYR A 136 8.97 -12.73 -9.81
CA TYR A 136 8.22 -13.51 -8.79
C TYR A 136 7.64 -14.86 -9.26
N LYS A 137 7.50 -15.07 -10.58
CA LYS A 137 7.04 -16.33 -11.21
C LYS A 137 8.18 -17.29 -11.61
N ASP A 138 9.43 -16.81 -11.62
CA ASP A 138 10.57 -17.64 -12.01
C ASP A 138 11.13 -18.37 -10.78
N MET A 139 10.68 -19.62 -10.57
CA MET A 139 11.15 -20.45 -9.47
C MET A 139 12.67 -20.70 -9.47
N ALA A 140 13.36 -20.60 -10.62
CA ALA A 140 14.81 -20.74 -10.67
C ALA A 140 15.55 -19.51 -10.12
N ALA A 141 14.88 -18.35 -10.09
CA ALA A 141 15.35 -17.12 -9.50
C ALA A 141 14.98 -16.97 -8.01
N LEU A 142 14.29 -17.96 -7.43
CA LEU A 142 13.85 -17.96 -6.04
C LEU A 142 14.58 -19.04 -5.22
N VAL A 143 14.75 -18.77 -3.92
CA VAL A 143 15.29 -19.70 -2.93
C VAL A 143 14.20 -20.07 -1.94
N ASP A 144 14.01 -21.37 -1.73
CA ASP A 144 13.17 -21.91 -0.67
C ASP A 144 13.87 -21.80 0.69
N LEU A 145 13.31 -20.97 1.57
CA LEU A 145 13.78 -20.78 2.94
C LEU A 145 12.94 -21.58 3.95
N GLY A 146 12.16 -22.56 3.51
CA GLY A 146 11.30 -23.38 4.36
C GLY A 146 9.91 -22.78 4.55
N ALA A 147 9.40 -22.81 5.78
CA ALA A 147 8.07 -22.29 6.11
C ALA A 147 8.10 -21.33 7.30
N THR A 148 7.03 -20.52 7.44
CA THR A 148 6.69 -19.79 8.66
C THR A 148 6.08 -20.73 9.70
N ASP A 149 6.00 -20.28 10.95
CA ASP A 149 5.34 -21.03 12.03
C ASP A 149 3.84 -21.28 11.74
N ASN A 150 3.24 -20.41 10.92
CA ASN A 150 1.86 -20.52 10.46
C ASN A 150 1.70 -21.38 9.18
N GLY A 151 2.78 -22.03 8.72
CA GLY A 151 2.78 -23.02 7.63
C GLY A 151 3.00 -22.46 6.22
N GLY A 152 3.20 -21.15 6.07
CA GLY A 152 3.41 -20.52 4.76
C GLY A 152 4.81 -20.78 4.22
N ARG A 153 4.92 -21.29 2.99
CA ARG A 153 6.20 -21.51 2.31
C ARG A 153 6.87 -20.17 1.97
N ILE A 154 8.19 -20.08 2.15
CA ILE A 154 8.96 -18.84 2.00
C ILE A 154 9.88 -18.97 0.79
N PHE A 155 9.52 -18.36 -0.34
CA PHE A 155 10.34 -18.29 -1.55
C PHE A 155 10.76 -16.85 -1.80
N ILE A 156 12.07 -16.58 -1.82
CA ILE A 156 12.62 -15.22 -1.89
C ILE A 156 13.61 -15.11 -3.03
N ASN A 157 13.68 -13.94 -3.65
CA ASN A 157 14.67 -13.60 -4.68
C ASN A 157 16.09 -14.02 -4.27
N LYS A 158 16.72 -14.84 -5.11
CA LYS A 158 18.05 -15.39 -4.90
C LYS A 158 19.12 -14.31 -4.72
N ASP A 159 19.09 -13.24 -5.52
CA ASP A 159 20.07 -12.14 -5.43
C ASP A 159 20.01 -11.47 -4.04
N VAL A 160 18.83 -11.40 -3.41
CA VAL A 160 18.63 -10.79 -2.08
C VAL A 160 19.08 -11.73 -0.95
N VAL A 161 18.90 -13.04 -1.13
CA VAL A 161 19.31 -14.06 -0.15
C VAL A 161 20.84 -14.21 -0.13
N GLU A 162 21.48 -14.20 -1.30
CA GLU A 162 22.92 -14.44 -1.46
C GLU A 162 23.79 -13.19 -1.22
N ALA A 163 23.19 -12.02 -0.99
CA ALA A 163 23.91 -10.78 -0.73
C ALA A 163 24.61 -10.75 0.64
N ASP A 164 25.85 -10.23 0.68
CA ASP A 164 26.63 -10.10 1.93
C ASP A 164 26.04 -9.05 2.88
N PHE A 165 25.37 -8.04 2.31
CA PHE A 165 24.61 -7.02 3.00
C PHE A 165 23.42 -6.59 2.15
N LYS A 166 22.31 -6.28 2.82
CA LYS A 166 21.08 -5.81 2.16
C LYS A 166 20.32 -4.83 3.01
N ILE A 167 19.70 -3.86 2.34
CA ILE A 167 18.92 -2.79 2.93
C ILE A 167 17.61 -2.61 2.16
N GLY A 168 16.51 -2.43 2.89
CA GLY A 168 15.20 -2.11 2.32
C GLY A 168 14.94 -0.61 2.24
N ILE A 169 14.40 -0.13 1.13
CA ILE A 169 14.12 1.28 0.85
C ILE A 169 12.65 1.43 0.49
N GLY A 170 11.94 2.34 1.16
CA GLY A 170 10.51 2.55 0.91
C GLY A 170 9.90 3.62 1.80
N SER A 171 8.57 3.69 1.80
CA SER A 171 7.81 4.62 2.64
C SER A 171 6.85 3.92 3.59
N ILE A 172 6.62 4.54 4.75
CA ILE A 172 5.70 4.06 5.78
C ILE A 172 4.39 4.84 5.66
N VAL A 173 3.32 4.10 5.37
CA VAL A 173 1.94 4.58 5.21
C VAL A 173 0.98 3.50 5.74
N PRO A 174 -0.19 3.82 6.28
CA PRO A 174 -1.19 2.81 6.65
C PRO A 174 -1.46 1.83 5.51
N HIS A 175 -1.67 0.55 5.84
CA HIS A 175 -1.94 -0.48 4.84
C HIS A 175 -2.87 -1.57 5.38
N HIS A 176 -3.86 -1.94 4.58
CA HIS A 176 -4.95 -2.83 4.98
C HIS A 176 -4.59 -4.30 5.33
N ILE A 177 -3.35 -4.74 5.06
CA ILE A 177 -2.90 -6.15 5.18
C ILE A 177 -1.99 -6.32 6.40
N PRO A 178 -0.82 -5.64 6.48
CA PRO A 178 0.07 -5.77 7.63
C PRO A 178 -0.02 -4.58 8.60
N GLY A 179 -1.09 -3.78 8.51
CA GLY A 179 -1.31 -2.56 9.29
C GLY A 179 -0.65 -1.31 8.72
N TYR A 180 0.63 -1.39 8.41
CA TYR A 180 1.40 -0.32 7.76
C TYR A 180 2.32 -0.89 6.69
N ALA A 181 2.51 -0.20 5.58
CA ALA A 181 3.58 -0.46 4.61
C ALA A 181 4.95 -0.06 5.17
N GLY A 182 6.03 -0.37 4.45
CA GLY A 182 7.40 -0.19 4.94
C GLY A 182 7.88 -1.32 5.85
N GLY A 183 9.10 -1.16 6.37
CA GLY A 183 9.80 -2.18 7.14
C GLY A 183 9.98 -3.48 6.35
N ALA A 184 9.67 -4.61 6.98
CA ALA A 184 9.79 -5.95 6.37
C ALA A 184 8.91 -6.19 5.13
N LYS A 185 7.95 -5.30 4.83
CA LYS A 185 7.08 -5.44 3.63
C LYS A 185 7.87 -5.38 2.32
N ILE A 186 9.05 -4.75 2.35
CA ILE A 186 9.98 -4.71 1.22
C ILE A 186 10.52 -6.09 0.84
N VAL A 187 10.51 -7.04 1.78
CA VAL A 187 10.83 -8.46 1.54
C VAL A 187 9.58 -9.21 1.11
N GLN A 188 8.55 -9.21 1.96
CA GLN A 188 7.29 -9.90 1.69
C GLN A 188 6.14 -8.89 1.63
N PRO A 189 5.47 -8.69 0.49
CA PRO A 189 5.61 -9.44 -0.76
C PRO A 189 6.77 -8.99 -1.66
N GLY A 190 7.44 -7.88 -1.37
CA GLY A 190 8.27 -7.13 -2.33
C GLY A 190 9.21 -7.94 -3.24
N VAL A 191 9.96 -8.89 -2.69
CA VAL A 191 10.90 -9.75 -3.43
C VAL A 191 10.64 -11.24 -3.19
N SER A 192 9.37 -11.59 -3.03
CA SER A 192 8.92 -12.94 -2.72
C SER A 192 8.10 -13.56 -3.86
N GLY A 193 8.12 -14.88 -3.94
CA GLY A 193 7.37 -15.64 -4.94
C GLY A 193 5.85 -15.50 -4.80
N GLU A 194 5.14 -15.91 -5.86
CA GLU A 194 3.67 -15.89 -5.94
C GLU A 194 3.03 -16.67 -4.77
N ASP A 195 3.48 -17.90 -4.50
CA ASP A 195 2.94 -18.75 -3.42
C ASP A 195 3.09 -18.12 -2.03
N THR A 196 4.26 -17.53 -1.73
CA THR A 196 4.49 -16.84 -0.46
C THR A 196 3.59 -15.60 -0.33
N THR A 197 3.36 -14.91 -1.45
CA THR A 197 2.46 -13.78 -1.56
C THR A 197 1.00 -14.17 -1.35
N ALA A 198 0.52 -15.21 -2.03
CA ALA A 198 -0.80 -15.77 -1.87
C ALA A 198 -1.09 -16.13 -0.41
N TYR A 199 -0.19 -16.89 0.22
CA TYR A 199 -0.28 -17.26 1.63
C TYR A 199 -0.46 -16.04 2.55
N THR A 200 0.35 -15.00 2.35
CA THR A 200 0.30 -13.78 3.18
C THR A 200 -1.03 -13.04 3.03
N HIS A 201 -1.56 -12.96 1.80
CA HIS A 201 -2.84 -12.32 1.53
C HIS A 201 -3.98 -13.15 2.13
N LEU A 202 -3.95 -14.47 2.00
CA LEU A 202 -4.94 -15.38 2.62
C LEU A 202 -4.91 -15.33 4.16
N LEU A 203 -3.74 -15.19 4.77
CA LEU A 203 -3.60 -14.99 6.22
C LEU A 203 -4.29 -13.70 6.66
N SER A 204 -4.16 -12.62 5.88
CA SER A 204 -4.74 -11.31 6.20
C SER A 204 -6.26 -11.36 6.30
N VAL A 205 -6.91 -12.10 5.40
CA VAL A 205 -8.36 -12.22 5.35
C VAL A 205 -8.91 -13.28 6.30
N ARG A 206 -8.10 -13.91 7.16
CA ARG A 206 -8.65 -14.71 8.28
C ARG A 206 -9.35 -13.83 9.31
N ALA A 207 -8.94 -12.56 9.41
CA ALA A 207 -9.67 -11.58 10.21
C ALA A 207 -10.99 -11.19 9.50
N PRO A 208 -12.04 -10.86 10.26
CA PRO A 208 -13.32 -10.39 9.68
C PRO A 208 -13.23 -8.97 9.12
N ARG A 209 -12.23 -8.20 9.56
CA ARG A 209 -11.96 -6.82 9.13
C ARG A 209 -10.48 -6.65 8.80
N SER A 210 -10.20 -5.64 7.99
CA SER A 210 -8.85 -5.25 7.61
C SER A 210 -7.99 -4.90 8.83
N TYR A 211 -6.69 -5.18 8.73
CA TYR A 211 -5.71 -4.74 9.72
C TYR A 211 -5.26 -3.29 9.54
N LEU A 212 -5.90 -2.46 8.70
CA LEU A 212 -5.51 -1.07 8.45
C LEU A 212 -5.17 -0.32 9.75
N GLY A 213 -3.92 0.15 9.90
CA GLY A 213 -3.45 0.86 11.09
C GLY A 213 -3.15 0.00 12.33
N VAL A 214 -3.44 -1.31 12.29
CA VAL A 214 -3.18 -2.24 13.40
C VAL A 214 -1.73 -2.72 13.33
N LEU A 215 -0.85 -2.10 14.12
CA LEU A 215 0.58 -2.37 14.09
C LEU A 215 0.94 -3.82 14.43
N GLU A 216 0.38 -4.35 15.52
CA GLU A 216 0.59 -5.75 15.93
C GLU A 216 -0.49 -6.64 15.32
N ASN A 217 -0.13 -7.44 14.33
CA ASN A 217 -1.04 -8.41 13.72
C ASN A 217 -0.26 -9.63 13.21
N PRO A 218 -0.94 -10.78 12.99
CA PRO A 218 -0.28 -12.02 12.56
C PRO A 218 0.49 -11.88 11.25
N VAL A 219 -0.01 -11.06 10.31
CA VAL A 219 0.66 -10.85 9.02
C VAL A 219 1.98 -10.12 9.23
N ARG A 220 1.99 -9.03 10.00
CA ARG A 220 3.20 -8.26 10.35
C ARG A 220 4.24 -9.15 11.02
N ALA A 221 3.83 -10.00 11.97
CA ALA A 221 4.74 -10.94 12.62
C ALA A 221 5.40 -11.90 11.62
N ASP A 222 4.64 -12.46 10.68
CA ASP A 222 5.18 -13.31 9.60
C ASP A 222 6.14 -12.50 8.69
N LEU A 223 5.82 -11.25 8.35
CA LEU A 223 6.69 -10.40 7.52
C LEU A 223 8.04 -10.16 8.19
N ASP A 224 8.01 -9.76 9.46
CA ASP A 224 9.22 -9.43 10.22
C ASP A 224 10.09 -10.69 10.39
N LEU A 225 9.48 -11.84 10.68
CA LEU A 225 10.16 -13.14 10.70
C LEU A 225 10.84 -13.47 9.36
N MET A 226 10.13 -13.28 8.23
CA MET A 226 10.69 -13.54 6.90
C MET A 226 11.87 -12.61 6.60
N ALA A 227 11.77 -11.32 6.93
CA ALA A 227 12.87 -10.38 6.73
C ALA A 227 14.12 -10.76 7.55
N ARG A 228 13.94 -11.18 8.81
CA ARG A 228 15.03 -11.69 9.66
C ARG A 228 15.65 -12.96 9.10
N LYS A 229 14.83 -13.90 8.63
CA LYS A 229 15.27 -15.17 8.04
C LYS A 229 16.07 -14.96 6.76
N VAL A 230 15.63 -14.02 5.93
CA VAL A 230 16.37 -13.56 4.75
C VAL A 230 17.68 -12.90 5.17
N GLY A 231 17.70 -12.20 6.32
CA GLY A 231 18.82 -11.43 6.83
C GLY A 231 18.76 -9.95 6.49
N LEU A 232 17.62 -9.46 5.97
CA LEU A 232 17.38 -8.03 5.74
C LEU A 232 17.02 -7.39 7.07
N ASN A 233 18.07 -6.94 7.76
CA ASN A 233 17.98 -6.38 9.11
C ASN A 233 18.05 -4.85 9.12
N THR A 234 18.18 -4.20 7.97
CA THR A 234 18.39 -2.74 7.88
C THR A 234 17.44 -2.13 6.86
N ILE A 235 16.88 -0.98 7.19
CA ILE A 235 16.03 -0.19 6.30
C ILE A 235 16.46 1.28 6.25
N LEU A 236 16.17 1.94 5.14
CA LEU A 236 15.97 3.38 5.05
C LEU A 236 14.53 3.61 4.63
N ASN A 237 13.69 4.10 5.53
CA ASN A 237 12.29 4.38 5.23
C ASN A 237 11.98 5.86 5.39
N THR A 238 11.04 6.37 4.60
CA THR A 238 10.53 7.74 4.74
C THR A 238 9.06 7.74 5.15
N VAL A 239 8.61 8.84 5.74
CA VAL A 239 7.18 9.18 5.85
C VAL A 239 6.96 10.37 4.93
N LEU A 240 5.91 10.30 4.12
CA LEU A 240 5.53 11.36 3.20
C LEU A 240 4.31 12.12 3.74
N ASN A 241 4.09 13.35 3.30
CA ASN A 241 2.82 14.04 3.51
C ASN A 241 1.82 13.68 2.40
N ARG A 242 0.60 14.25 2.44
CA ARG A 242 -0.43 14.04 1.41
C ARG A 242 -0.05 14.53 0.01
N HIS A 243 0.99 15.35 -0.10
CA HIS A 243 1.52 15.87 -1.36
C HIS A 243 2.66 15.01 -1.92
N GLY A 244 3.00 13.89 -1.26
CA GLY A 244 4.10 13.02 -1.67
C GLY A 244 5.49 13.55 -1.27
N GLU A 245 5.56 14.55 -0.40
CA GLU A 245 6.82 15.18 0.01
C GLU A 245 7.34 14.55 1.31
N VAL A 246 8.67 14.42 1.43
CA VAL A 246 9.30 13.78 2.60
C VAL A 246 9.11 14.63 3.85
N VAL A 247 8.51 14.02 4.87
CA VAL A 247 8.34 14.60 6.21
C VAL A 247 9.49 14.23 7.13
N GLU A 248 9.98 12.98 7.04
CA GLU A 248 11.08 12.47 7.87
C GLU A 248 11.64 11.16 7.29
N ALA A 249 12.94 10.92 7.50
CA ALA A 249 13.63 9.69 7.14
C ALA A 249 14.12 8.91 8.38
N PHE A 250 14.11 7.58 8.28
CA PHE A 250 14.44 6.66 9.35
C PHE A 250 15.40 5.60 8.82
N PHE A 251 16.60 5.54 9.38
CA PHE A 251 17.59 4.51 9.08
C PHE A 251 17.84 3.67 10.31
N GLY A 252 17.95 2.34 10.14
CA GLY A 252 18.33 1.45 11.23
C GLY A 252 17.74 0.06 11.10
N ASP A 253 17.53 -0.58 12.25
CA ASP A 253 16.99 -1.94 12.34
C ASP A 253 15.59 -2.05 11.70
N VAL A 254 15.36 -3.12 10.95
CA VAL A 254 14.14 -3.34 10.16
C VAL A 254 12.84 -3.25 10.97
N GLU A 255 12.85 -3.62 12.25
CA GLU A 255 11.67 -3.53 13.12
C GLU A 255 11.68 -2.25 13.96
N GLN A 256 12.81 -1.92 14.59
CA GLN A 256 12.87 -0.78 15.51
C GLN A 256 12.75 0.56 14.76
N ALA A 257 13.47 0.73 13.64
CA ALA A 257 13.35 1.93 12.82
C ALA A 257 11.95 2.07 12.22
N PHE A 258 11.36 0.95 11.78
CA PHE A 258 9.98 0.91 11.29
C PHE A 258 8.98 1.37 12.35
N ARG A 259 9.07 0.86 13.58
CA ARG A 259 8.19 1.26 14.70
C ARG A 259 8.31 2.74 15.05
N VAL A 260 9.50 3.32 14.96
CA VAL A 260 9.69 4.78 15.13
C VAL A 260 9.01 5.53 13.99
N GLY A 261 9.21 5.10 12.75
CA GLY A 261 8.57 5.70 11.58
C GLY A 261 7.04 5.58 11.60
N VAL A 262 6.47 4.49 12.11
CA VAL A 262 5.00 4.33 12.30
C VAL A 262 4.44 5.41 13.22
N LYS A 263 5.14 5.79 14.30
CA LYS A 263 4.69 6.89 15.17
C LYS A 263 4.61 8.22 14.42
N ARG A 264 5.53 8.46 13.47
CA ARG A 264 5.49 9.64 12.61
C ARG A 264 4.41 9.54 11.55
N ALA A 265 4.25 8.38 10.91
CA ALA A 265 3.19 8.12 9.94
C ALA A 265 1.80 8.31 10.57
N ALA A 266 1.58 7.86 11.80
CA ALA A 266 0.34 8.08 12.53
C ALA A 266 0.00 9.57 12.67
N GLN A 267 0.99 10.44 12.93
CA GLN A 267 0.77 11.89 13.00
C GLN A 267 0.34 12.52 11.67
N VAL A 268 0.73 11.91 10.54
CA VAL A 268 0.34 12.36 9.20
C VAL A 268 -1.02 11.80 8.82
N TYR A 269 -1.20 10.49 8.98
CA TYR A 269 -2.29 9.76 8.33
C TYR A 269 -3.47 9.42 9.26
N GLU A 270 -3.29 9.45 10.58
CA GLU A 270 -4.42 9.31 11.51
C GLU A 270 -5.28 10.57 11.51
N VAL A 271 -6.57 10.40 11.21
CA VAL A 271 -7.52 11.49 11.15
C VAL A 271 -8.68 11.19 12.07
N ALA A 272 -8.86 12.04 13.08
CA ALA A 272 -9.95 11.93 14.03
C ALA A 272 -11.27 12.30 13.36
N ILE A 273 -12.25 11.39 13.43
CA ILE A 273 -13.62 11.60 12.97
C ILE A 273 -14.54 11.47 14.20
N PRO A 274 -15.52 12.38 14.40
CA PRO A 274 -16.31 12.41 15.62
C PRO A 274 -17.28 11.23 15.76
N GLU A 275 -17.76 10.69 14.65
CA GLU A 275 -18.74 9.60 14.62
C GLU A 275 -18.64 8.81 13.30
N GLU A 276 -19.11 7.55 13.33
CA GLU A 276 -19.37 6.79 12.11
C GLU A 276 -20.55 7.42 11.36
N ALA A 277 -20.45 7.51 10.03
CA ALA A 277 -21.45 8.10 9.16
C ALA A 277 -22.44 7.05 8.60
N ASP A 278 -23.62 7.48 8.20
CA ASP A 278 -24.54 6.61 7.44
C ASP A 278 -24.07 6.46 5.98
N ILE A 279 -23.43 7.51 5.45
CA ILE A 279 -22.86 7.55 4.09
C ILE A 279 -21.42 8.05 4.16
N VAL A 280 -20.49 7.33 3.53
CA VAL A 280 -19.10 7.77 3.35
C VAL A 280 -18.80 7.96 1.88
N LEU A 281 -18.46 9.18 1.47
CA LEU A 281 -18.02 9.51 0.12
C LEU A 281 -16.49 9.58 0.09
N SER A 282 -15.85 8.74 -0.73
CA SER A 282 -14.41 8.56 -0.72
C SER A 282 -13.80 8.68 -2.11
N SER A 283 -12.71 9.44 -2.22
CA SER A 283 -11.81 9.39 -3.38
C SER A 283 -10.73 8.32 -3.18
N SER A 284 -10.37 7.65 -4.28
CA SER A 284 -9.28 6.66 -4.35
C SER A 284 -7.90 7.27 -4.54
N HIS A 285 -7.76 8.60 -4.58
CA HIS A 285 -6.47 9.23 -4.75
C HIS A 285 -5.51 8.93 -3.57
N PRO A 286 -4.21 8.67 -3.82
CA PRO A 286 -3.53 8.62 -5.13
C PRO A 286 -3.49 7.22 -5.78
N CYS A 287 -4.19 6.23 -5.21
CA CYS A 287 -4.18 4.84 -5.66
C CYS A 287 -5.29 4.58 -6.70
N ASP A 288 -5.24 5.22 -7.87
CA ASP A 288 -6.43 5.34 -8.72
C ASP A 288 -6.28 4.88 -10.20
N ILE A 289 -5.13 4.27 -10.56
CA ILE A 289 -4.89 3.82 -11.95
C ILE A 289 -5.75 2.61 -12.37
N GLU A 290 -5.98 1.65 -11.47
CA GLU A 290 -6.87 0.49 -11.64
C GLU A 290 -7.53 0.14 -10.30
N PHE A 291 -8.63 -0.63 -10.33
CA PHE A 291 -9.34 -0.99 -9.10
C PHE A 291 -8.50 -1.84 -8.14
N TRP A 292 -7.54 -2.60 -8.67
CA TRP A 292 -6.53 -3.32 -7.88
C TRP A 292 -5.69 -2.41 -6.97
N GLN A 293 -5.61 -1.09 -7.23
CA GLN A 293 -5.10 -0.12 -6.27
C GLN A 293 -6.23 0.61 -5.54
N ALA A 294 -7.30 0.98 -6.27
CA ALA A 294 -8.39 1.81 -5.73
C ALA A 294 -9.23 1.10 -4.66
N HIS A 295 -9.24 -0.23 -4.61
CA HIS A 295 -9.95 -0.98 -3.58
C HIS A 295 -9.45 -0.65 -2.17
N LYS A 296 -8.23 -0.11 -2.02
CA LYS A 296 -7.72 0.37 -0.73
C LYS A 296 -8.63 1.41 -0.08
N THR A 297 -9.44 2.10 -0.88
CA THR A 297 -10.50 3.04 -0.45
C THR A 297 -11.58 2.38 0.41
N LEU A 298 -11.84 1.08 0.21
CA LEU A 298 -12.89 0.34 0.93
C LEU A 298 -12.62 0.31 2.43
N TYR A 299 -11.39 0.04 2.84
CA TYR A 299 -11.03 -0.20 4.24
C TYR A 299 -11.12 1.02 5.17
N PRO A 300 -10.58 2.21 4.83
CA PRO A 300 -10.80 3.43 5.62
C PRO A 300 -12.29 3.83 5.58
N SER A 301 -13.00 3.58 4.49
CA SER A 301 -14.44 3.84 4.41
C SER A 301 -15.24 2.92 5.34
N ASP A 302 -14.90 1.62 5.41
CA ASP A 302 -15.45 0.62 6.35
C ASP A 302 -15.20 0.99 7.82
N LEU A 303 -14.09 1.66 8.14
CA LEU A 303 -13.83 2.20 9.48
C LEU A 303 -14.65 3.46 9.80
N ALA A 304 -15.09 4.21 8.79
CA ALA A 304 -15.77 5.49 8.94
C ALA A 304 -17.30 5.40 8.79
N VAL A 305 -17.82 4.26 8.32
CA VAL A 305 -19.24 4.04 8.05
C VAL A 305 -19.87 3.14 9.12
N LYS A 306 -21.14 3.38 9.44
CA LYS A 306 -21.92 2.49 10.30
C LYS A 306 -22.18 1.16 9.57
N ALA A 307 -22.35 0.09 10.34
CA ALA A 307 -22.80 -1.18 9.79
C ALA A 307 -24.13 -1.02 9.01
N GLY A 308 -24.19 -1.54 7.80
CA GLY A 308 -25.33 -1.38 6.89
C GLY A 308 -25.38 -0.04 6.15
N GLY A 309 -24.40 0.84 6.34
CA GLY A 309 -24.32 2.13 5.64
C GLY A 309 -23.86 2.01 4.18
N ILE A 310 -23.70 3.16 3.53
CA ILE A 310 -23.35 3.26 2.11
C ILE A 310 -21.95 3.85 1.96
N ILE A 311 -21.08 3.14 1.25
CA ILE A 311 -19.77 3.63 0.81
C ILE A 311 -19.89 4.04 -0.66
N ILE A 312 -19.54 5.28 -0.99
CA ILE A 312 -19.47 5.78 -2.36
C ILE A 312 -18.00 5.95 -2.72
N ILE A 313 -17.50 5.16 -3.67
CA ILE A 313 -16.14 5.28 -4.20
C ILE A 313 -16.17 6.08 -5.49
N VAL A 314 -15.40 7.16 -5.54
CA VAL A 314 -15.18 7.97 -6.73
C VAL A 314 -13.74 7.74 -7.19
N THR A 315 -13.56 7.12 -8.36
CA THR A 315 -12.25 6.66 -8.83
C THR A 315 -12.15 6.65 -10.36
N PRO A 316 -11.10 7.17 -10.99
CA PRO A 316 -10.93 7.08 -12.46
C PRO A 316 -10.72 5.65 -12.96
N CYS A 317 -9.80 4.89 -12.35
CA CYS A 317 -9.43 3.53 -12.76
C CYS A 317 -9.19 3.38 -14.27
N TYR A 318 -8.39 4.25 -14.89
CA TYR A 318 -8.19 4.30 -16.35
C TYR A 318 -7.76 2.96 -16.99
N GLU A 319 -7.15 2.05 -16.21
CA GLU A 319 -6.72 0.72 -16.64
C GLU A 319 -7.74 -0.40 -16.33
N GLY A 320 -8.92 -0.06 -15.81
CA GLY A 320 -9.99 -1.00 -15.48
C GLY A 320 -9.87 -1.60 -14.08
N VAL A 321 -10.26 -2.87 -13.95
CA VAL A 321 -10.33 -3.55 -12.65
C VAL A 321 -8.96 -4.06 -12.20
N ALA A 322 -8.31 -4.91 -13.00
CA ALA A 322 -6.98 -5.45 -12.72
C ALA A 322 -6.31 -5.96 -14.00
N LYS A 323 -5.14 -5.44 -14.36
CA LYS A 323 -4.38 -5.90 -15.53
C LYS A 323 -3.63 -7.21 -15.31
N THR A 324 -3.10 -7.41 -14.10
CA THR A 324 -2.29 -8.61 -13.78
C THR A 324 -3.16 -9.80 -13.36
N HIS A 325 -4.27 -9.52 -12.68
CA HIS A 325 -5.18 -10.49 -12.09
C HIS A 325 -6.52 -10.47 -12.84
N CYS A 326 -6.48 -10.71 -14.15
CA CYS A 326 -7.60 -10.47 -15.08
C CYS A 326 -8.87 -11.28 -14.76
N ASP A 327 -8.72 -12.45 -14.15
CA ASP A 327 -9.84 -13.36 -13.86
C ASP A 327 -10.55 -13.02 -12.53
N ILE A 328 -10.14 -11.95 -11.84
CA ILE A 328 -10.72 -11.59 -10.53
C ILE A 328 -12.24 -11.35 -10.60
N LEU A 329 -12.74 -10.84 -11.72
CA LEU A 329 -14.18 -10.56 -11.88
C LEU A 329 -15.04 -11.82 -11.81
N ASP A 330 -14.51 -12.99 -12.17
CA ASP A 330 -15.24 -14.26 -12.15
C ASP A 330 -15.56 -14.71 -10.72
N VAL A 331 -14.78 -14.26 -9.74
CA VAL A 331 -14.93 -14.67 -8.34
C VAL A 331 -15.57 -13.61 -7.46
N THR A 332 -15.48 -12.32 -7.83
CA THR A 332 -15.88 -11.21 -6.95
C THR A 332 -17.36 -11.15 -6.63
N SER A 333 -18.23 -11.78 -7.42
CA SER A 333 -19.67 -11.82 -7.16
C SER A 333 -20.07 -12.75 -6.00
N HIS A 334 -19.19 -13.67 -5.60
CA HIS A 334 -19.44 -14.64 -4.55
C HIS A 334 -19.25 -14.08 -3.13
N SER A 335 -19.83 -14.77 -2.14
CA SER A 335 -19.59 -14.46 -0.72
C SER A 335 -18.17 -14.82 -0.30
N SER A 336 -17.70 -14.18 0.78
CA SER A 336 -16.38 -14.42 1.34
C SER A 336 -16.19 -15.88 1.75
N GLU A 337 -17.24 -16.52 2.27
CA GLU A 337 -17.26 -17.96 2.61
C GLU A 337 -17.15 -18.85 1.37
N HIS A 338 -17.89 -18.54 0.30
CA HIS A 338 -17.85 -19.35 -0.91
C HIS A 338 -16.47 -19.33 -1.57
N ILE A 339 -15.85 -18.14 -1.66
CA ILE A 339 -14.50 -17.99 -2.21
C ILE A 339 -13.48 -18.78 -1.36
N ARG A 340 -13.59 -18.74 -0.02
CA ARG A 340 -12.73 -19.57 0.87
C ARG A 340 -12.86 -21.06 0.60
N ASN A 341 -14.08 -21.53 0.35
CA ASN A 341 -14.32 -22.94 0.02
C ASN A 341 -13.68 -23.31 -1.32
N MET A 342 -13.75 -22.42 -2.33
CA MET A 342 -13.08 -22.61 -3.62
C MET A 342 -11.55 -22.68 -3.46
N VAL A 343 -10.95 -21.77 -2.68
CA VAL A 343 -9.51 -21.80 -2.35
C VAL A 343 -9.15 -23.13 -1.66
N SER A 344 -9.89 -23.51 -0.62
CA SER A 344 -9.62 -24.74 0.14
C SER A 344 -9.77 -26.02 -0.70
N ALA A 345 -10.61 -25.97 -1.73
CA ALA A 345 -10.80 -27.06 -2.69
C ALA A 345 -9.79 -27.04 -3.86
N GLY A 346 -8.88 -26.07 -3.91
CA GLY A 346 -7.90 -25.92 -5.00
C GLY A 346 -8.54 -25.55 -6.34
N GLN A 347 -9.69 -24.87 -6.31
CA GLN A 347 -10.47 -24.50 -7.51
C GLN A 347 -10.07 -23.15 -8.11
N LEU A 348 -9.21 -22.39 -7.42
CA LEU A 348 -8.72 -21.10 -7.88
C LEU A 348 -7.21 -21.15 -8.07
N HIS A 349 -6.74 -20.74 -9.23
CA HIS A 349 -5.31 -20.71 -9.56
C HIS A 349 -4.61 -19.47 -8.99
N ASP A 350 -5.31 -18.33 -8.97
CA ASP A 350 -4.79 -17.06 -8.50
C ASP A 350 -5.26 -16.78 -7.07
N GLU A 351 -4.54 -17.33 -6.10
CA GLU A 351 -4.88 -17.20 -4.69
C GLU A 351 -4.66 -15.77 -4.14
N VAL A 352 -3.81 -14.97 -4.79
CA VAL A 352 -3.62 -13.55 -4.43
C VAL A 352 -4.90 -12.78 -4.77
N ALA A 353 -5.43 -12.95 -5.98
CA ALA A 353 -6.70 -12.37 -6.39
C ALA A 353 -7.86 -12.89 -5.54
N ALA A 354 -7.88 -14.19 -5.22
CA ALA A 354 -8.89 -14.79 -4.36
C ALA A 354 -8.92 -14.15 -2.97
N ALA A 355 -7.74 -13.90 -2.37
CA ALA A 355 -7.66 -13.22 -1.08
C ALA A 355 -8.22 -11.79 -1.13
N LEU A 356 -7.91 -11.01 -2.18
CA LEU A 356 -8.51 -9.67 -2.32
C LEU A 356 -10.01 -9.75 -2.57
N ALA A 357 -10.49 -10.70 -3.38
CA ALA A 357 -11.92 -10.92 -3.58
C ALA A 357 -12.65 -11.26 -2.27
N ILE A 358 -12.04 -12.08 -1.40
CA ILE A 358 -12.54 -12.34 -0.03
C ILE A 358 -12.60 -11.04 0.76
N ALA A 359 -11.55 -10.22 0.74
CA ALA A 359 -11.52 -8.95 1.47
C ALA A 359 -12.61 -7.99 0.99
N TRP A 360 -12.86 -7.92 -0.32
CA TRP A 360 -13.92 -7.08 -0.90
C TRP A 360 -15.31 -7.62 -0.55
N ALA A 361 -15.49 -8.94 -0.58
CA ALA A 361 -16.73 -9.58 -0.17
C ALA A 361 -17.06 -9.30 1.30
N GLN A 362 -16.07 -9.33 2.20
CA GLN A 362 -16.28 -9.01 3.62
C GLN A 362 -16.83 -7.58 3.83
N VAL A 363 -16.38 -6.60 3.05
CA VAL A 363 -16.91 -5.22 3.05
C VAL A 363 -18.36 -5.22 2.54
N LYS A 364 -18.61 -5.81 1.37
CA LYS A 364 -19.96 -5.89 0.78
C LYS A 364 -20.99 -6.66 1.62
N GLU A 365 -20.54 -7.59 2.45
CA GLU A 365 -21.40 -8.33 3.38
C GLU A 365 -21.89 -7.47 4.56
N ARG A 366 -21.24 -6.32 4.81
CA ARG A 366 -21.58 -5.38 5.88
C ARG A 366 -22.14 -4.06 5.36
N GLU A 367 -21.70 -3.62 4.19
CA GLU A 367 -21.99 -2.31 3.62
C GLU A 367 -22.48 -2.38 2.18
N THR A 368 -23.26 -1.37 1.76
CA THR A 368 -23.59 -1.18 0.35
C THR A 368 -22.51 -0.33 -0.31
N VAL A 369 -21.99 -0.75 -1.46
CA VAL A 369 -20.93 -0.02 -2.17
C VAL A 369 -21.45 0.54 -3.50
N PHE A 370 -21.35 1.85 -3.65
CA PHE A 370 -21.57 2.58 -4.89
C PHE A 370 -20.22 2.91 -5.52
N ILE A 371 -20.16 2.90 -6.85
CA ILE A 371 -18.96 3.25 -7.59
C ILE A 371 -19.27 4.24 -8.72
N VAL A 372 -18.38 5.21 -8.87
CA VAL A 372 -18.36 6.19 -9.97
C VAL A 372 -16.96 6.13 -10.58
N SER A 373 -16.89 5.78 -11.86
CA SER A 373 -15.63 5.56 -12.56
C SER A 373 -15.76 5.71 -14.07
N ASP A 374 -14.72 6.23 -14.71
CA ASP A 374 -14.62 6.30 -16.18
C ASP A 374 -14.07 5.01 -16.77
N GLY A 375 -13.25 4.27 -16.01
CA GLY A 375 -12.59 3.06 -16.48
C GLY A 375 -13.26 1.75 -16.06
N ILE A 376 -14.33 1.79 -15.25
CA ILE A 376 -15.10 0.61 -14.85
C ILE A 376 -16.54 0.77 -15.33
N CYS A 377 -16.97 -0.08 -16.25
CA CYS A 377 -18.33 -0.02 -16.77
C CYS A 377 -19.36 -0.64 -15.80
N ALA A 378 -20.66 -0.41 -16.05
CA ALA A 378 -21.73 -0.92 -15.20
C ALA A 378 -21.77 -2.45 -15.08
N GLU A 379 -21.38 -3.18 -16.13
CA GLU A 379 -21.30 -4.65 -16.11
C GLU A 379 -20.20 -5.14 -15.15
N GLU A 380 -19.01 -4.54 -15.23
CA GLU A 380 -17.88 -4.85 -14.35
C GLU A 380 -18.19 -4.48 -12.90
N ALA A 381 -18.79 -3.30 -12.68
CA ALA A 381 -19.26 -2.90 -11.36
C ALA A 381 -20.27 -3.90 -10.77
N THR A 382 -21.18 -4.42 -11.59
CA THR A 382 -22.14 -5.45 -11.16
C THR A 382 -21.42 -6.75 -10.79
N LYS A 383 -20.42 -7.18 -11.57
CA LYS A 383 -19.58 -8.36 -11.26
C LYS A 383 -18.80 -8.16 -9.95
N LEU A 384 -18.29 -6.96 -9.71
CA LEU A 384 -17.68 -6.55 -8.43
C LEU A 384 -18.68 -6.57 -7.27
N GLY A 385 -20.00 -6.60 -7.53
CA GLY A 385 -21.05 -6.51 -6.53
C GLY A 385 -21.32 -5.07 -6.06
N PHE A 386 -21.00 -4.08 -6.89
CA PHE A 386 -21.21 -2.66 -6.62
C PHE A 386 -22.35 -2.10 -7.45
N ARG A 387 -22.94 -0.99 -6.99
CA ARG A 387 -23.91 -0.21 -7.78
C ARG A 387 -23.20 0.92 -8.52
N HIS A 388 -23.23 0.87 -9.85
CA HIS A 388 -22.62 1.89 -10.70
C HIS A 388 -23.49 3.15 -10.83
N PHE A 389 -22.87 4.32 -10.80
CA PHE A 389 -23.50 5.61 -11.07
C PHE A 389 -22.70 6.43 -12.08
N ALA A 390 -23.40 7.21 -12.90
CA ALA A 390 -22.77 8.03 -13.94
C ALA A 390 -22.05 9.29 -13.42
N SER A 391 -22.30 9.69 -12.17
CA SER A 391 -21.63 10.83 -11.54
C SER A 391 -21.64 10.72 -10.02
N ALA A 392 -20.68 11.38 -9.36
CA ALA A 392 -20.61 11.43 -7.91
C ALA A 392 -21.84 12.13 -7.28
N GLN A 393 -22.39 13.15 -7.96
CA GLN A 393 -23.64 13.77 -7.52
C GLN A 393 -24.81 12.79 -7.57
N ALA A 394 -24.96 12.03 -8.66
CA ALA A 394 -26.05 11.06 -8.78
C ALA A 394 -25.94 9.94 -7.74
N ALA A 395 -24.72 9.48 -7.44
CA ALA A 395 -24.47 8.51 -6.37
C ALA A 395 -24.82 9.07 -5.00
N MET A 396 -24.45 10.32 -4.70
CA MET A 396 -24.76 11.00 -3.45
C MET A 396 -26.27 11.19 -3.28
N ASP A 397 -26.96 11.69 -4.31
CA ASP A 397 -28.41 11.91 -4.28
C ASP A 397 -29.17 10.60 -4.04
N ALA A 398 -28.74 9.50 -4.68
CA ALA A 398 -29.32 8.17 -4.46
C ALA A 398 -29.06 7.66 -3.04
N ALA A 399 -27.84 7.82 -2.52
CA ALA A 399 -27.50 7.39 -1.16
C ALA A 399 -28.32 8.14 -0.10
N ILE A 400 -28.50 9.46 -0.27
CA ILE A 400 -29.35 10.29 0.61
C ILE A 400 -30.81 9.85 0.51
N ALA A 401 -31.30 9.55 -0.69
CA ALA A 401 -32.68 9.08 -0.88
C ALA A 401 -32.93 7.73 -0.18
N GLU A 402 -31.98 6.80 -0.24
CA GLU A 402 -32.06 5.48 0.42
C GLU A 402 -31.93 5.56 1.94
N THR A 403 -31.05 6.42 2.44
CA THR A 403 -30.77 6.56 3.87
C THR A 403 -31.80 7.46 4.57
N GLY A 404 -32.33 8.44 3.85
CA GLY A 404 -33.31 9.41 4.33
C GLY A 404 -32.71 10.79 4.68
N PRO A 405 -33.56 11.79 4.95
CA PRO A 405 -33.15 13.19 5.08
C PRO A 405 -32.36 13.51 6.37
N ALA A 406 -32.24 12.55 7.28
CA ALA A 406 -31.44 12.65 8.51
C ALA A 406 -30.06 11.99 8.39
N ALA A 407 -29.70 11.50 7.20
CA ALA A 407 -28.41 10.85 6.95
C ALA A 407 -27.24 11.74 7.40
N ARG A 408 -26.24 11.12 8.03
CA ARG A 408 -24.97 11.74 8.39
C ARG A 408 -23.92 11.31 7.38
N ILE A 409 -23.18 12.28 6.84
CA ILE A 409 -22.29 12.10 5.70
C ILE A 409 -20.87 12.49 6.07
N THR A 410 -19.92 11.60 5.81
CA THR A 410 -18.48 11.87 5.94
C THR A 410 -17.83 11.81 4.57
N VAL A 411 -16.89 12.73 4.30
CA VAL A 411 -16.14 12.75 3.04
C VAL A 411 -14.65 12.48 3.29
N LEU A 412 -14.06 11.52 2.57
CA LEU A 412 -12.64 11.15 2.64
C LEU A 412 -11.95 11.48 1.30
N THR A 413 -11.01 12.42 1.31
CA THR A 413 -10.40 12.94 0.07
C THR A 413 -9.21 12.14 -0.46
N HIS A 414 -8.50 11.42 0.40
CA HIS A 414 -7.31 10.63 0.06
C HIS A 414 -7.42 9.27 0.76
N ALA A 415 -8.53 8.58 0.56
CA ALA A 415 -8.91 7.49 1.46
C ALA A 415 -7.83 6.40 1.56
N PRO A 416 -7.22 5.88 0.46
CA PRO A 416 -6.22 4.82 0.52
C PRO A 416 -5.03 5.03 1.48
N ASP A 417 -4.63 6.28 1.70
CA ASP A 417 -3.49 6.63 2.57
C ASP A 417 -3.94 7.08 3.96
N MET A 418 -5.24 7.24 4.20
CA MET A 418 -5.77 7.75 5.46
C MET A 418 -6.12 6.63 6.45
N LEU A 419 -5.97 6.93 7.73
CA LEU A 419 -6.40 6.08 8.84
C LEU A 419 -7.46 6.82 9.68
N PRO A 420 -8.76 6.61 9.39
CA PRO A 420 -9.83 7.14 10.23
C PRO A 420 -9.79 6.57 11.64
N VAL A 421 -9.89 7.46 12.65
CA VAL A 421 -9.99 7.08 14.06
C VAL A 421 -11.25 7.72 14.65
N ILE A 422 -12.24 6.90 14.99
CA ILE A 422 -13.47 7.37 15.63
C ILE A 422 -13.14 7.85 17.05
N ARG A 423 -13.29 9.15 17.31
CA ARG A 423 -13.11 9.75 18.65
C ARG A 423 -14.45 10.29 19.14
N LYS A 424 -15.03 9.57 20.10
CA LYS A 424 -16.28 9.95 20.77
C LYS A 424 -16.07 10.99 21.85
#